data_AF-A0A968EJF9-F1
#
_entry.id   AF-A0A968EJF9-F1
#
_cell.length_a   1.000
_cell.length_b   1.000
_cell.length_c   1.000
_cell.angle_alpha   90.00
_cell.angle_beta   90.00
_cell.angle_gamma   90.00
#
_symmetry.space_group_name_H-M   'P 1'
#
loop_
_entity.id
_entity.type
_entity.pdbx_description
1 polymer ?
#
loop_
_entity_poly.entity_id
_entity_poly.type
_entity_poly.pdbx_seq_one_letter_code
_entity_poly.pdbx_strand_id
1 'polypeptide(L)'
;MAVATEMGVDFEEVRYMKDFPDEKTLRALIAKLEDPVEDLVRKDSQFKKLGLDPDDYVGDADAVVEVLTRYHRLLQRPIVVGPSKAIIGRPLDGEKAKDRLAAIFS
;
A
#
# COMPACT_ATOMS: atom_id res chain seq x y z
N MET A 1 -12.48 -0.41 5.62
CA MET A 1 -12.68 -0.30 7.07
C MET A 1 -13.95 -0.99 7.54
N ALA A 2 -15.12 -0.78 6.92
CA ALA A 2 -16.37 -1.47 7.33
C ALA A 2 -16.30 -3.02 7.26
N VAL A 3 -15.53 -3.58 6.31
CA VAL A 3 -15.43 -5.03 6.10
C VAL A 3 -14.53 -5.75 7.12
N ALA A 4 -13.45 -5.12 7.59
CA ALA A 4 -12.51 -5.75 8.52
C ALA A 4 -13.14 -5.96 9.91
N THR A 5 -13.97 -5.01 10.35
CA THR A 5 -14.69 -5.09 11.64
C THR A 5 -15.75 -6.21 11.65
N GLU A 6 -16.36 -6.54 10.49
CA GLU A 6 -17.30 -7.67 10.38
C GLU A 6 -16.62 -9.04 10.48
N MET A 7 -15.31 -9.13 10.22
CA MET A 7 -14.58 -10.41 10.21
C MET A 7 -13.97 -10.80 11.57
N GLY A 8 -14.10 -9.96 12.60
CA GLY A 8 -13.53 -10.23 13.94
C GLY A 8 -12.00 -10.29 13.97
N VAL A 9 -11.33 -9.71 12.98
CA VAL A 9 -9.87 -9.66 12.89
C VAL A 9 -9.39 -8.41 13.62
N ASP A 10 -8.52 -8.59 14.62
CA ASP A 10 -7.78 -7.48 15.23
C ASP A 10 -6.86 -6.86 14.16
N PHE A 11 -7.10 -5.59 13.84
CA PHE A 11 -6.25 -4.83 12.92
C PHE A 11 -5.73 -3.57 13.60
N GLU A 12 -4.46 -3.25 13.35
CA GLU A 12 -3.87 -1.99 13.78
C GLU A 12 -4.06 -0.94 12.68
N GLU A 13 -4.89 0.07 12.94
CA GLU A 13 -5.02 1.22 12.04
C GLU A 13 -3.80 2.14 12.20
N VAL A 14 -2.77 1.91 11.38
CA VAL A 14 -1.64 2.83 11.29
C VAL A 14 -2.07 4.07 10.51
N ARG A 15 -2.34 5.16 11.22
CA ARG A 15 -2.57 6.48 10.62
C ARG A 15 -1.23 7.07 10.18
N TYR A 16 -0.86 6.82 8.93
CA TYR A 16 0.33 7.35 8.25
C TYR A 16 0.43 8.90 8.16
N MET A 17 -0.38 9.65 8.94
CA MET A 17 -0.34 11.11 9.02
C MET A 17 0.63 11.64 10.10
N LYS A 18 1.14 10.79 11.00
CA LYS A 18 2.13 11.20 12.01
C LYS A 18 3.48 10.51 11.83
N ASP A 19 3.49 9.21 11.56
CA ASP A 19 4.71 8.42 11.37
C ASP A 19 4.70 7.83 9.96
N PHE A 20 5.46 8.45 9.06
CA PHE A 20 5.65 7.91 7.72
C PHE A 20 6.57 6.69 7.79
N PRO A 21 6.29 5.63 7.01
CA PRO A 21 7.18 4.48 6.96
C PRO A 21 8.53 4.93 6.42
N ASP A 22 9.58 4.56 7.14
CA ASP A 22 10.95 4.72 6.67
C ASP A 22 11.25 3.72 5.54
N GLU A 23 12.42 3.86 4.92
CA GLU A 23 12.88 2.95 3.87
C GLU A 23 12.82 1.49 4.31
N LYS A 24 13.24 1.19 5.55
CA LYS A 24 13.25 -0.18 6.08
C LYS A 24 11.84 -0.76 6.14
N THR A 25 10.87 0.04 6.60
CA THR A 25 9.46 -0.33 6.68
C THR A 25 8.85 -0.50 5.30
N LEU A 26 9.18 0.37 4.34
CA LEU A 26 8.73 0.24 2.96
C LEU A 26 9.27 -1.02 2.30
N ARG A 27 10.56 -1.35 2.48
CA ARG A 27 11.14 -2.59 1.97
C ARG A 27 10.50 -3.83 2.59
N ALA A 28 10.23 -3.80 3.90
CA ALA A 28 9.52 -4.89 4.59
C ALA A 28 8.08 -5.05 4.09
N LEU A 29 7.39 -3.95 3.76
CA LEU A 29 6.08 -3.97 3.13
C LEU A 29 6.14 -4.58 1.73
N ILE A 30 7.07 -4.12 0.88
CA ILE A 30 7.25 -4.61 -0.50
C ILE A 30 7.52 -6.11 -0.52
N ALA A 31 8.33 -6.61 0.42
CA ALA A 31 8.62 -8.05 0.53
C ALA A 31 7.38 -8.92 0.80
N LYS A 32 6.31 -8.34 1.35
CA LYS A 32 5.03 -9.01 1.59
C LYS A 32 3.98 -8.69 0.53
N LEU A 33 4.26 -7.73 -0.36
CA LEU A 33 3.27 -7.19 -1.26
C LEU A 33 2.94 -8.20 -2.37
N GLU A 34 1.66 -8.51 -2.52
CA GLU A 34 1.17 -9.41 -3.58
C GLU A 34 0.81 -8.64 -4.87
N ASP A 35 0.59 -7.33 -4.76
CA ASP A 35 0.33 -6.44 -5.89
C ASP A 35 1.66 -5.92 -6.51
N PRO A 36 1.64 -5.40 -7.75
CA PRO A 36 2.81 -4.78 -8.35
C PRO A 36 3.40 -3.65 -7.49
N VAL A 37 4.73 -3.54 -7.43
CA VAL A 37 5.39 -2.60 -6.54
C VAL A 37 5.11 -1.14 -6.89
N GLU A 38 5.01 -0.84 -8.19
CA GLU A 38 4.64 0.48 -8.72
C GLU A 38 3.26 0.93 -8.26
N ASP A 39 2.38 -0.01 -7.86
CA ASP A 39 1.05 0.32 -7.37
C ASP A 39 1.07 0.91 -5.96
N LEU A 40 2.18 0.84 -5.23
CA LEU A 40 2.36 1.59 -4.00
C LEU A 40 2.45 3.10 -4.25
N VAL A 41 2.80 3.52 -5.47
CA VAL A 41 2.89 4.93 -5.85
C VAL A 41 1.55 5.40 -6.40
N ARG A 42 0.95 6.37 -5.70
CA ARG A 42 -0.32 6.99 -6.09
C ARG A 42 -0.11 7.96 -7.25
N LYS A 43 -0.56 7.55 -8.44
CA LYS A 43 -0.45 8.29 -9.70
C LYS A 43 -1.55 9.37 -9.87
N ASP A 44 -1.70 10.26 -8.89
CA ASP A 44 -2.73 11.31 -8.86
C ASP A 44 -2.25 12.66 -9.43
N SER A 45 -3.04 13.73 -9.22
CA SER A 45 -2.66 15.08 -9.64
C SER A 45 -1.37 15.60 -8.98
N GLN A 46 -1.02 15.14 -7.78
CA GLN A 46 0.22 15.50 -7.10
C GLN A 46 1.41 14.83 -7.78
N PHE A 47 1.30 13.56 -8.15
CA PHE A 47 2.30 12.84 -8.93
C PHE A 47 2.63 13.58 -10.24
N LYS A 48 1.58 13.99 -10.98
CA LYS A 48 1.74 14.77 -12.22
C LYS A 48 2.40 16.14 -11.99
N LYS A 49 2.01 16.84 -10.92
CA LYS A 49 2.61 18.15 -10.56
C LYS A 49 4.10 18.06 -10.23
N LEU A 50 4.56 16.91 -9.74
CA LEU A 50 5.96 16.64 -9.45
C LEU A 50 6.76 16.28 -10.72
N GLY A 51 6.11 16.15 -11.88
CA GLY A 51 6.77 15.83 -13.15
C GLY A 51 7.34 14.40 -13.21
N LEU A 52 6.79 13.47 -12.42
CA LEU A 52 7.23 12.09 -12.37
C LEU A 52 6.61 11.28 -13.51
N ASP A 53 7.36 10.32 -14.07
CA ASP A 53 6.89 9.39 -15.08
C ASP A 53 6.44 8.07 -14.44
N PRO A 54 5.21 7.56 -14.68
CA PRO A 54 4.77 6.27 -14.17
C PRO A 54 5.67 5.08 -14.56
N ASP A 55 6.36 5.16 -15.70
CA ASP A 55 7.16 4.07 -16.26
C ASP A 55 8.49 3.90 -15.50
N ASP A 56 8.97 4.95 -14.81
CA ASP A 56 10.19 4.92 -13.98
C ASP A 56 10.09 3.95 -12.78
N TYR A 57 8.87 3.49 -12.44
CA TYR A 57 8.62 2.70 -11.23
C TYR A 57 8.27 1.24 -11.50
N VAL A 58 8.02 0.87 -12.76
CA VAL A 58 7.46 -0.43 -13.13
C VAL A 58 8.45 -1.56 -12.80
N GLY A 59 8.09 -2.40 -11.83
CA GLY A 59 8.95 -3.49 -11.36
C GLY A 59 10.22 -3.05 -10.62
N ASP A 60 10.39 -1.75 -10.33
CA ASP A 60 11.56 -1.21 -9.66
C ASP A 60 11.25 -0.85 -8.20
N ALA A 61 11.60 -1.76 -7.30
CA ALA A 61 11.38 -1.56 -5.87
C ALA A 61 12.24 -0.43 -5.29
N ASP A 62 13.45 -0.21 -5.81
CA ASP A 62 14.35 0.82 -5.30
C ASP A 62 13.84 2.22 -5.68
N ALA A 63 13.42 2.40 -6.94
CA ALA A 63 12.78 3.63 -7.40
C ALA A 63 11.50 3.96 -6.62
N VAL A 64 10.68 2.94 -6.33
CA VAL A 64 9.47 3.09 -5.51
C VAL A 64 9.80 3.49 -4.07
N VAL A 65 10.80 2.87 -3.44
CA VAL A 65 11.22 3.23 -2.08
C VAL A 65 11.77 4.65 -2.04
N GLU A 66 12.60 5.04 -3.01
CA GLU A 66 13.19 6.37 -3.08
C GLU A 66 12.10 7.44 -3.20
N VAL A 67 11.17 7.30 -4.15
CA VAL A 67 10.13 8.30 -4.37
C VAL A 67 9.18 8.41 -3.17
N LEU A 68 8.87 7.29 -2.51
CA LEU A 68 7.96 7.27 -1.35
C LEU A 68 8.64 7.80 -0.09
N THR A 69 9.96 7.65 0.05
CA THR A 69 10.73 8.27 1.13
C THR A 69 10.86 9.77 0.92
N ARG A 70 10.97 10.22 -0.34
CA ARG A 70 11.03 11.64 -0.68
C ARG A 70 9.68 12.34 -0.63
N TYR A 71 8.63 11.65 -1.05
CA TYR A 71 7.28 12.18 -1.21
C TYR A 71 6.24 11.24 -0.59
N HIS A 72 6.28 11.06 0.74
CA HIS A 72 5.40 10.13 1.46
C HIS A 72 3.88 10.28 1.18
N ARG A 73 3.44 11.48 0.76
CA ARG A 73 2.05 11.73 0.33
C ARG A 73 1.62 10.89 -0.87
N LEU A 74 2.57 10.46 -1.70
CA LEU A 74 2.35 9.57 -2.84
C LEU A 74 2.12 8.12 -2.43
N LEU A 75 2.27 7.75 -1.15
CA LEU A 75 1.94 6.39 -0.73
C LEU A 75 0.45 6.11 -0.95
N GLN A 76 0.18 5.06 -1.72
CA GLN A 76 -1.14 4.56 -2.02
C GLN A 76 -1.84 4.09 -0.73
N ARG A 77 -3.15 4.35 -0.64
CA ARG A 77 -3.96 4.03 0.53
C ARG A 77 -5.35 3.53 0.09
N PRO A 78 -6.02 2.68 0.89
CA PRO A 78 -5.47 1.95 2.04
C PRO A 78 -4.49 0.85 1.61
N ILE A 79 -3.52 0.53 2.48
CA ILE A 79 -2.68 -0.66 2.38
C ILE A 79 -3.08 -1.57 3.54
N VAL A 80 -3.27 -2.84 3.27
CA VAL A 80 -3.60 -3.84 4.28
C VAL A 80 -2.39 -4.75 4.43
N VAL A 81 -1.90 -4.89 5.65
CA VAL A 81 -0.72 -5.72 5.98
C VAL A 81 -1.16 -6.78 6.97
N GLY A 82 -1.03 -8.05 6.57
CA GLY A 82 -1.19 -9.20 7.43
C GLY A 82 0.16 -9.76 7.91
N PRO A 83 0.15 -10.93 8.56
CA PRO A 83 1.35 -11.55 9.10
C PRO A 83 2.39 -11.83 8.01
N SER A 84 1.96 -12.44 6.90
CA SER A 84 2.82 -12.89 5.80
C SER A 84 2.66 -12.08 4.51
N LYS A 85 1.49 -11.47 4.30
CA LYS A 85 1.11 -10.82 3.03
C LYS A 85 0.65 -9.39 3.21
N ALA A 86 0.73 -8.59 2.15
CA ALA A 86 0.20 -7.25 2.07
C ALA A 86 -0.46 -7.00 0.71
N ILE A 87 -1.51 -6.17 0.71
CA ILE A 87 -2.20 -5.74 -0.51
C ILE A 87 -2.50 -4.24 -0.50
N ILE A 88 -2.72 -3.72 -1.71
CA ILE A 88 -3.21 -2.38 -1.98
C ILE A 88 -4.73 -2.45 -2.16
N GLY A 89 -5.46 -1.77 -1.27
CA GLY A 89 -6.92 -1.81 -1.21
C GLY A 89 -7.61 -0.84 -2.18
N ARG A 90 -7.35 -0.94 -3.49
CA ARG A 90 -8.02 -0.12 -4.54
C ARG A 90 -9.26 -0.81 -5.11
N PRO A 91 -10.41 -0.12 -5.04
CA PRO A 91 -11.21 -0.02 -3.82
C PRO A 91 -11.59 -1.42 -3.26
N LEU A 92 -11.70 -1.51 -1.93
CA LEU A 92 -12.18 -2.70 -1.22
C LEU A 92 -13.69 -2.57 -0.95
N ASP A 93 -14.49 -2.64 -2.00
CA ASP A 93 -15.95 -2.72 -1.93
C ASP A 93 -16.45 -4.03 -2.57
N GLY A 94 -17.46 -4.65 -1.92
CA GLY A 94 -18.07 -5.90 -2.37
C GLY A 94 -17.41 -7.20 -1.86
N GLU A 95 -17.85 -8.34 -2.39
CA GLU A 95 -17.40 -9.69 -1.98
C GLU A 95 -15.92 -9.93 -2.26
N LYS A 96 -15.40 -9.44 -3.38
CA LYS A 96 -13.97 -9.58 -3.74
C LYS A 96 -13.02 -8.97 -2.70
N ALA A 97 -13.47 -7.92 -2.02
CA ALA A 97 -12.72 -7.33 -0.93
C ALA A 97 -12.63 -8.27 0.29
N LYS A 98 -13.73 -8.97 0.60
CA LYS A 98 -13.79 -9.97 1.69
C LYS A 98 -12.84 -11.14 1.40
N ASP A 99 -12.83 -11.64 0.17
CA ASP A 99 -11.96 -12.75 -0.23
C ASP A 99 -10.48 -12.39 -0.15
N ARG A 100 -10.10 -11.20 -0.65
CA ARG A 100 -8.70 -10.72 -0.57
C ARG A 100 -8.27 -10.49 0.87
N LEU A 101 -9.15 -9.98 1.73
CA LEU A 101 -8.86 -9.81 3.16
C LEU A 101 -8.74 -11.17 3.86
N ALA A 102 -9.64 -12.12 3.59
CA ALA A 102 -9.57 -13.47 4.14
C ALA A 102 -8.24 -14.14 3.80
N ALA A 103 -7.78 -14.02 2.55
CA ALA A 103 -6.50 -14.60 2.10
C ALA A 103 -5.24 -13.99 2.75
N ILE A 104 -5.36 -12.80 3.35
CA ILE A 104 -4.24 -12.14 4.06
C ILE A 104 -4.16 -12.59 5.52
N PHE A 105 -5.30 -12.89 6.12
CA PHE A 105 -5.42 -13.22 7.55
C PHE A 105 -5.68 -14.70 7.83
N SER A 106 -5.74 -15.55 6.80
CA SER A 106 -5.75 -17.02 6.89
C SER A 106 -4.36 -17.60 7.08
#